data_AF-A0A846RGC9-F1
#
_entry.id   AF-A0A846RGC9-F1
#
_cell.length_a   1.000
_cell.length_b   1.000
_cell.length_c   1.000
_cell.angle_alpha   90.00
_cell.angle_beta   90.00
_cell.angle_gamma   90.00
#
_symmetry.space_group_name_H-M   'P 1'
#
loop_
_entity.id
_entity.type
_entity.pdbx_description
1 polymer ?
#
loop_
_entity_poly.entity_id
_entity_poly.type
_entity_poly.pdbx_seq_one_letter_code
_entity_poly.pdbx_strand_id
1 'polypeptide(L)'
;MVRGLADIGAEGVLLAGAGRAILLQLANPAIGRGIAAHSDFAARPLDRLRGTMTYVYAVVYGTDAQRAEVRRRVNRAHAPVRTAATASTPGYSAYDPDLQLWVVATLYDTAVTVHERVYGPLDEDAADRVYSDYAAIGTALQLPADQWPPDRSAFEDYFEAGLTRLSVDPAARKLAQDLLYPENGPGWLRFSMPLARFLTAGLLPPRVREEFRLEWSNRRERRFEVLMRMTAVVYPRLPERMRHGFRNYCLTQLDAKATA
;
A
#
# COMPACT_ATOMS: atom_id res chain seq x y z
N MET A 1 19.70 13.14 7.04
CA MET A 1 19.89 12.79 5.62
C MET A 1 19.38 11.37 5.46
N VAL A 2 18.45 11.15 4.53
CA VAL A 2 17.89 9.81 4.24
C VAL A 2 18.95 8.99 3.51
N ARG A 3 19.22 7.77 3.99
CA ARG A 3 20.25 6.87 3.41
C ARG A 3 19.66 5.69 2.65
N GLY A 4 18.35 5.45 2.76
CA GLY A 4 17.65 4.35 2.10
C GLY A 4 16.26 4.14 2.70
N LEU A 5 15.58 3.06 2.29
CA LEU A 5 14.21 2.74 2.69
C LEU A 5 14.04 2.63 4.20
N ALA A 6 15.03 2.10 4.91
CA ALA A 6 14.98 1.95 6.36
C ALA A 6 14.80 3.30 7.11
N ASP A 7 15.27 4.41 6.53
CA ASP A 7 15.17 5.74 7.16
C ASP A 7 13.77 6.37 6.97
N ILE A 8 12.99 5.97 5.95
CA ILE A 8 11.64 6.52 5.70
C ILE A 8 10.51 5.53 6.01
N GLY A 9 10.76 4.23 5.87
CA GLY A 9 9.74 3.19 5.93
C GLY A 9 9.09 3.06 7.31
N ALA A 10 9.74 3.56 8.37
CA ALA A 10 9.26 3.49 9.74
C ALA A 10 8.22 4.57 10.06
N GLU A 11 8.09 5.58 9.21
CA GLU A 11 7.22 6.72 9.45
C GLU A 11 5.74 6.31 9.38
N GLY A 12 5.04 6.42 10.52
CA GLY A 12 3.60 6.18 10.61
C GLY A 12 2.76 7.07 9.70
N VAL A 13 3.25 8.24 9.27
CA VAL A 13 2.54 9.10 8.31
C VAL A 13 2.29 8.41 6.97
N LEU A 14 3.14 7.45 6.56
CA LEU A 14 2.95 6.69 5.32
C LEU A 14 1.62 5.91 5.31
N LEU A 15 1.08 5.58 6.49
CA LEU A 15 -0.23 4.94 6.61
C LEU A 15 -1.39 5.82 6.11
N ALA A 16 -1.20 7.14 6.01
CA ALA A 16 -2.15 8.05 5.36
C ALA A 16 -2.39 7.68 3.88
N GLY A 17 -1.39 7.06 3.23
CA GLY A 17 -1.46 6.58 1.85
C GLY A 17 -2.03 5.17 1.70
N ALA A 18 -2.32 4.44 2.79
CA ALA A 18 -2.74 3.04 2.69
C ALA A 18 -3.99 2.85 1.80
N GLY A 19 -4.97 3.76 1.89
CA GLY A 19 -6.15 3.75 1.04
C GLY A 19 -5.88 4.07 -0.43
N ARG A 20 -4.84 4.86 -0.73
CA ARG A 20 -4.40 5.14 -2.10
C ARG A 20 -3.80 3.88 -2.73
N ALA A 21 -2.82 3.26 -2.06
CA ALA A 21 -2.15 2.06 -2.56
C ALA A 21 -3.15 0.94 -2.82
N ILE A 22 -4.09 0.71 -1.90
CA ILE A 22 -5.06 -0.38 -2.03
C ILE A 22 -6.09 -0.14 -3.14
N LEU A 23 -6.48 1.12 -3.39
CA LEU A 23 -7.39 1.43 -4.50
C LEU A 23 -6.70 1.33 -5.86
N LEU A 24 -5.42 1.70 -5.97
CA LEU A 24 -4.62 1.45 -7.18
C LEU A 24 -4.47 -0.05 -7.47
N GLN A 25 -4.34 -0.87 -6.41
CA GLN A 25 -4.31 -2.33 -6.54
C GLN A 25 -5.67 -2.89 -6.96
N LEU A 26 -6.77 -2.41 -6.35
CA LEU A 26 -8.13 -2.84 -6.70
C LEU A 26 -8.55 -2.45 -8.12
N ALA A 27 -8.03 -1.33 -8.62
CA ALA A 27 -8.28 -0.87 -9.98
C ALA A 27 -7.56 -1.70 -11.05
N ASN A 28 -6.60 -2.57 -10.68
CA ASN A 28 -6.09 -3.58 -11.59
C ASN A 28 -7.11 -4.73 -11.68
N PRO A 29 -7.68 -5.04 -12.85
CA PRO A 29 -8.79 -5.99 -12.96
C PRO A 29 -8.47 -7.40 -12.43
N ALA A 30 -7.24 -7.90 -12.63
CA ALA A 30 -6.86 -9.23 -12.17
C ALA A 30 -6.74 -9.28 -10.64
N ILE A 31 -6.13 -8.26 -10.04
CA ILE A 31 -6.01 -8.13 -8.57
C ILE A 31 -7.39 -7.92 -7.94
N GLY A 32 -8.22 -7.04 -8.52
CA GLY A 32 -9.60 -6.80 -8.08
C GLY A 32 -10.43 -8.08 -8.05
N ARG A 33 -10.39 -8.89 -9.11
CA ARG A 33 -11.06 -10.20 -9.16
C ARG A 33 -10.52 -11.17 -8.11
N GLY A 34 -9.20 -11.27 -7.95
CA GLY A 34 -8.59 -12.14 -6.95
C GLY A 34 -9.00 -11.80 -5.52
N ILE A 35 -9.10 -10.51 -5.22
CA ILE A 35 -9.56 -10.03 -3.92
C ILE A 35 -11.06 -10.33 -3.75
N ALA A 36 -11.89 -10.05 -4.77
CA ALA A 36 -13.33 -10.26 -4.70
C ALA A 36 -13.71 -11.74 -4.48
N ALA A 37 -12.98 -12.67 -5.11
CA ALA A 37 -13.32 -14.09 -5.09
C ALA A 37 -12.78 -14.86 -3.88
N HIS A 38 -11.68 -14.40 -3.27
CA HIS A 38 -10.93 -15.21 -2.29
C HIS A 38 -10.69 -14.53 -0.94
N SER A 39 -11.33 -13.40 -0.68
CA SER A 39 -11.06 -12.64 0.54
C SER A 39 -12.33 -12.12 1.19
N ASP A 40 -12.41 -12.24 2.52
CA ASP A 40 -13.26 -11.43 3.38
C ASP A 40 -12.73 -9.99 3.51
N PHE A 41 -12.15 -9.50 2.42
CA PHE A 41 -11.23 -8.37 2.36
C PHE A 41 -11.77 -7.13 3.06
N ALA A 42 -12.99 -6.77 2.73
CA ALA A 42 -13.60 -5.55 3.24
C ALA A 42 -14.21 -5.73 4.63
N ALA A 43 -14.41 -6.96 5.11
CA ALA A 43 -14.93 -7.24 6.45
C ALA A 43 -13.88 -7.02 7.54
N ARG A 44 -12.58 -7.09 7.20
CA ARG A 44 -11.46 -6.94 8.16
C ARG A 44 -10.36 -6.00 7.65
N PRO A 45 -10.67 -4.72 7.41
CA PRO A 45 -9.73 -3.74 6.84
C PRO A 45 -8.47 -3.55 7.70
N LEU A 46 -8.62 -3.56 9.02
CA LEU A 46 -7.50 -3.42 9.96
C LEU A 46 -6.58 -4.65 9.97
N ASP A 47 -7.14 -5.86 9.86
CA ASP A 47 -6.32 -7.07 9.79
C ASP A 47 -5.52 -7.11 8.49
N ARG A 48 -6.09 -6.65 7.38
CA ARG A 48 -5.35 -6.58 6.13
C ARG A 48 -4.25 -5.52 6.18
N LEU A 49 -4.56 -4.30 6.66
CA LEU A 49 -3.55 -3.26 6.84
C LEU A 49 -2.40 -3.79 7.71
N ARG A 50 -2.72 -4.41 8.85
CA ARG A 50 -1.73 -5.00 9.74
C ARG A 50 -0.94 -6.12 9.06
N GLY A 51 -1.60 -7.01 8.30
CA GLY A 51 -0.95 -8.11 7.59
C GLY A 51 0.08 -7.61 6.57
N THR A 52 -0.31 -6.69 5.70
CA THR A 52 0.59 -6.08 4.71
C THR A 52 1.73 -5.32 5.38
N MET A 53 1.44 -4.49 6.38
CA MET A 53 2.49 -3.71 7.04
C MET A 53 3.42 -4.57 7.89
N THR A 54 2.92 -5.64 8.52
CA THR A 54 3.77 -6.62 9.21
C THR A 54 4.74 -7.28 8.24
N TYR A 55 4.28 -7.64 7.04
CA TYR A 55 5.16 -8.16 5.98
C TYR A 55 6.22 -7.11 5.58
N VAL A 56 5.81 -5.90 5.21
CA VAL A 56 6.72 -4.82 4.80
C VAL A 56 7.76 -4.53 5.88
N TYR A 57 7.34 -4.37 7.13
CA TYR A 57 8.25 -4.08 8.23
C TYR A 57 9.19 -5.24 8.54
N ALA A 58 8.74 -6.49 8.46
CA ALA A 58 9.63 -7.63 8.66
C ALA A 58 10.67 -7.74 7.53
N VAL A 59 10.30 -7.43 6.27
CA VAL A 59 11.26 -7.41 5.16
C VAL A 59 12.32 -6.33 5.39
N VAL A 60 11.90 -5.11 5.72
CA VAL A 60 12.80 -3.94 5.84
C VAL A 60 13.61 -3.94 7.14
N TYR A 61 13.01 -4.32 8.27
CA TYR A 61 13.58 -4.15 9.61
C TYR A 61 13.74 -5.44 10.40
N GLY A 62 13.16 -6.55 9.92
CA GLY A 62 13.07 -7.78 10.69
C GLY A 62 14.36 -8.60 10.70
N THR A 63 14.39 -9.63 11.54
CA THR A 63 15.39 -10.69 11.51
C THR A 63 15.11 -11.68 10.37
N ASP A 64 16.07 -12.56 10.04
CA ASP A 64 15.84 -13.61 9.05
C ASP A 64 14.70 -14.55 9.43
N ALA A 65 14.53 -14.84 10.74
CA ALA A 65 13.42 -15.63 11.24
C ALA A 65 12.07 -14.94 11.03
N GLN A 66 11.99 -13.63 11.29
CA GLN A 66 10.77 -12.83 11.05
C GLN A 66 10.46 -12.75 9.56
N ARG A 67 11.47 -12.52 8.70
CA ARG A 67 11.34 -12.54 7.23
C ARG A 67 10.80 -13.88 6.73
N ALA A 68 11.37 -14.99 7.20
CA ALA A 68 10.92 -16.33 6.85
C ALA A 68 9.47 -16.58 7.28
N GLU A 69 9.08 -16.14 8.49
CA GLU A 69 7.72 -16.30 8.99
C GLU A 69 6.69 -15.50 8.19
N VAL A 70 6.94 -14.22 7.91
CA VAL A 70 5.99 -13.43 7.10
C VAL A 70 5.87 -13.98 5.68
N ARG A 71 6.97 -14.48 5.10
CA ARG A 71 6.96 -15.15 3.79
C ARG A 71 6.08 -16.40 3.81
N ARG A 72 6.19 -17.24 4.84
CA ARG A 72 5.31 -18.41 5.03
C ARG A 72 3.85 -18.01 5.15
N ARG A 73 3.53 -16.98 5.95
CA ARG A 73 2.16 -16.51 6.16
C ARG A 73 1.54 -16.00 4.86
N VAL A 74 2.26 -15.15 4.13
CA VAL A 74 1.75 -14.60 2.87
C VAL A 74 1.62 -15.69 1.80
N ASN A 75 2.59 -16.60 1.64
CA ASN A 75 2.44 -17.74 0.72
C ASN A 75 1.21 -18.60 1.07
N ARG A 76 0.95 -18.86 2.36
CA ARG A 76 -0.26 -19.59 2.77
C ARG A 76 -1.53 -18.84 2.37
N ALA A 77 -1.56 -17.52 2.57
CA ALA A 77 -2.70 -16.68 2.19
C ALA A 77 -2.86 -16.56 0.66
N HIS A 78 -1.77 -16.56 -0.10
CA HIS A 78 -1.77 -16.45 -1.57
C HIS A 78 -2.04 -17.78 -2.26
N ALA A 79 -1.76 -18.93 -1.62
CA ALA A 79 -2.00 -20.27 -2.16
C ALA A 79 -3.38 -20.45 -2.82
N PRO A 80 -4.52 -20.10 -2.18
CA PRO A 80 -5.84 -20.25 -2.79
C PRO A 80 -6.21 -19.15 -3.79
N VAL A 81 -5.46 -18.05 -3.88
CA VAL A 81 -5.82 -16.88 -4.70
C VAL A 81 -5.35 -17.09 -6.14
N ARG A 82 -6.07 -17.96 -6.85
CA ARG A 82 -5.80 -18.28 -8.26
C ARG A 82 -7.06 -18.79 -8.93
N THR A 83 -7.25 -18.43 -10.19
CA THR A 83 -8.34 -18.93 -11.03
C THR A 83 -7.81 -19.10 -12.45
N ALA A 84 -8.10 -20.24 -13.08
CA ALA A 84 -7.74 -20.50 -14.47
C ALA A 84 -8.50 -19.56 -15.42
N ALA A 85 -7.92 -19.27 -16.58
CA ALA A 85 -8.59 -18.50 -17.62
C ALA A 85 -9.81 -19.25 -18.16
N THR A 86 -10.87 -18.51 -18.50
CA THR A 86 -12.03 -19.01 -19.24
C THR A 86 -12.09 -18.35 -20.62
N ALA A 87 -13.01 -18.79 -21.48
CA ALA A 87 -13.21 -18.18 -22.80
C ALA A 87 -13.56 -16.69 -22.76
N SER A 88 -14.15 -16.21 -21.66
CA SER A 88 -14.62 -14.83 -21.49
C SER A 88 -13.88 -14.03 -20.42
N THR A 89 -12.98 -14.64 -19.65
CA THR A 89 -12.33 -13.97 -18.52
C THR A 89 -10.87 -14.45 -18.36
N PRO A 90 -9.89 -13.52 -18.37
CA PRO A 90 -8.51 -13.87 -18.08
C PRO A 90 -8.37 -14.42 -16.66
N GLY A 91 -7.57 -15.49 -16.53
CA GLY A 91 -7.18 -16.05 -15.23
C GLY A 91 -6.34 -15.06 -14.42
N TYR A 92 -6.07 -15.44 -13.18
CA TYR A 92 -5.15 -14.69 -12.32
C TYR A 92 -4.51 -15.63 -11.29
N SER A 93 -3.39 -15.20 -10.74
CA SER A 93 -2.71 -15.87 -9.64
C SER A 93 -2.03 -14.83 -8.77
N ALA A 94 -2.10 -14.96 -7.44
CA ALA A 94 -1.30 -14.14 -6.53
C ALA A 94 0.21 -14.44 -6.63
N TYR A 95 0.60 -15.43 -7.42
CA TYR A 95 1.98 -15.76 -7.80
C TYR A 95 2.36 -15.26 -9.20
N ASP A 96 1.45 -14.55 -9.88
CA ASP A 96 1.78 -13.87 -11.13
C ASP A 96 2.75 -12.71 -10.81
N PRO A 97 3.97 -12.73 -11.38
CA PRO A 97 5.00 -11.77 -11.01
C PRO A 97 4.68 -10.36 -11.55
N ASP A 98 3.93 -10.21 -12.64
CA ASP A 98 3.48 -8.90 -13.13
C ASP A 98 2.49 -8.25 -12.15
N LEU A 99 1.61 -9.05 -11.55
CA LEU A 99 0.68 -8.58 -10.53
C LEU A 99 1.40 -8.26 -9.21
N GLN A 100 2.40 -9.06 -8.83
CA GLN A 100 3.24 -8.76 -7.66
C GLN A 100 4.04 -7.46 -7.86
N LEU A 101 4.59 -7.25 -9.05
CA LEU A 101 5.28 -6.01 -9.41
C LEU A 101 4.35 -4.81 -9.24
N TRP A 102 3.12 -4.87 -9.77
CA TRP A 102 2.14 -3.79 -9.61
C TRP A 102 1.83 -3.50 -8.14
N VAL A 103 1.65 -4.52 -7.31
CA VAL A 103 1.40 -4.34 -5.87
C VAL A 103 2.56 -3.61 -5.21
N VAL A 104 3.81 -4.02 -5.44
CA VAL A 104 4.99 -3.38 -4.83
C VAL A 104 5.21 -1.98 -5.38
N ALA A 105 5.00 -1.78 -6.69
CA ALA A 105 5.07 -0.47 -7.33
C ALA A 105 4.11 0.54 -6.69
N THR A 106 2.86 0.14 -6.43
CA THR A 106 1.90 1.01 -5.74
C THR A 106 2.29 1.32 -4.29
N LEU A 107 3.03 0.43 -3.61
CA LEU A 107 3.55 0.70 -2.26
C LEU A 107 4.71 1.71 -2.30
N TYR A 108 5.64 1.56 -3.24
CA TYR A 108 6.75 2.50 -3.45
C TYR A 108 6.23 3.89 -3.79
N ASP A 109 5.45 4.01 -4.86
CA ASP A 109 4.94 5.29 -5.36
C ASP A 109 4.07 6.00 -4.30
N THR A 110 3.23 5.25 -3.57
CA THR A 110 2.45 5.81 -2.45
C THR A 110 3.32 6.31 -1.32
N ALA A 111 4.35 5.56 -0.94
CA ALA A 111 5.22 5.95 0.16
C ALA A 111 6.03 7.21 -0.18
N VAL A 112 6.59 7.29 -1.39
CA VAL A 112 7.31 8.48 -1.85
C VAL A 112 6.36 9.67 -1.92
N THR A 113 5.19 9.54 -2.55
CA THR A 113 4.25 10.67 -2.64
C THR A 113 3.78 11.16 -1.27
N VAL A 114 3.53 10.27 -0.29
CA VAL A 114 3.19 10.72 1.07
C VAL A 114 4.39 11.31 1.80
N HIS A 115 5.57 10.68 1.69
CA HIS A 115 6.80 11.15 2.32
C HIS A 115 7.12 12.58 1.86
N GLU A 116 7.14 12.82 0.56
CA GLU A 116 7.54 14.11 0.00
C GLU A 116 6.55 15.23 0.31
N ARG A 117 5.27 14.90 0.49
CA ARG A 117 4.26 15.87 0.97
C ARG A 117 4.48 16.30 2.41
N VAL A 118 5.21 15.54 3.22
CA VAL A 118 5.43 15.80 4.64
C VAL A 118 6.84 16.32 4.91
N TYR A 119 7.83 15.75 4.24
CA TYR A 119 9.26 16.02 4.48
C TYR A 119 9.93 16.83 3.37
N GLY A 120 9.24 17.08 2.26
CA GLY A 120 9.84 17.63 1.06
C GLY A 120 10.48 16.56 0.17
N PRO A 121 10.93 16.94 -1.04
CA PRO A 121 11.50 16.00 -2.00
C PRO A 121 12.72 15.29 -1.42
N LEU A 122 12.90 14.02 -1.82
CA LEU A 122 14.14 13.30 -1.54
C LEU A 122 15.28 13.90 -2.39
N ASP A 123 16.48 13.90 -1.82
CA ASP A 123 17.71 14.07 -2.59
C ASP A 123 17.83 12.93 -3.63
N GLU A 124 18.43 13.19 -4.80
CA GLU A 124 18.47 12.22 -5.90
C GLU A 124 19.15 10.90 -5.50
N ASP A 125 20.27 10.94 -4.80
CA ASP A 125 20.97 9.73 -4.33
C ASP A 125 20.12 8.98 -3.29
N ALA A 126 19.40 9.72 -2.44
CA ALA A 126 18.48 9.12 -1.48
C ALA A 126 17.27 8.49 -2.18
N ALA A 127 16.72 9.13 -3.21
CA ALA A 127 15.61 8.63 -4.01
C ALA A 127 15.99 7.34 -4.74
N ASP A 128 17.17 7.29 -5.37
CA ASP A 128 17.67 6.08 -6.04
C ASP A 128 17.90 4.92 -5.06
N ARG A 129 18.45 5.21 -3.88
CA ARG A 129 18.64 4.19 -2.83
C ARG A 129 17.32 3.66 -2.29
N VAL A 130 16.39 4.55 -1.94
CA VAL A 130 15.03 4.17 -1.52
C VAL A 130 14.37 3.31 -2.60
N TYR A 131 14.45 3.72 -3.87
CA TYR A 131 13.90 2.98 -5.00
C TYR A 131 14.48 1.56 -5.12
N SER A 132 15.81 1.44 -5.08
CA SER A 132 16.49 0.14 -5.16
C SER A 132 16.12 -0.78 -4.00
N ASP A 133 16.06 -0.25 -2.77
CA ASP A 133 15.70 -1.00 -1.57
C ASP A 133 14.26 -1.57 -1.64
N TYR A 134 13.35 -0.90 -2.34
CA TYR A 134 11.95 -1.36 -2.49
C TYR A 134 11.83 -2.69 -3.23
N ALA A 135 12.82 -3.06 -4.07
CA ALA A 135 12.87 -4.36 -4.73
C ALA A 135 12.86 -5.53 -3.71
N ALA A 136 13.40 -5.33 -2.50
CA ALA A 136 13.41 -6.33 -1.45
C ALA A 136 11.99 -6.74 -1.02
N ILE A 137 11.02 -5.82 -1.05
CA ILE A 137 9.62 -6.08 -0.69
C ILE A 137 8.98 -7.05 -1.69
N GLY A 138 9.28 -6.94 -2.98
CA GLY A 138 8.78 -7.86 -4.00
C GLY A 138 9.51 -9.21 -4.00
N THR A 139 10.83 -9.18 -3.99
CA THR A 139 11.68 -10.38 -4.08
C THR A 139 11.55 -11.29 -2.85
N ALA A 140 11.28 -10.74 -1.66
CA ALA A 140 11.01 -11.53 -0.45
C ALA A 140 9.76 -12.43 -0.57
N LEU A 141 8.84 -12.12 -1.48
CA LEU A 141 7.78 -13.04 -1.88
C LEU A 141 8.34 -13.97 -2.96
N GLN A 142 8.18 -13.57 -4.23
CA GLN A 142 8.52 -14.37 -5.42
C GLN A 142 8.75 -13.52 -6.68
N LEU A 143 8.73 -12.17 -6.59
CA LEU A 143 9.02 -11.32 -7.74
C LEU A 143 10.49 -11.53 -8.16
N PRO A 144 10.79 -11.92 -9.40
CA PRO A 144 12.16 -11.99 -9.88
C PRO A 144 12.83 -10.60 -9.80
N ALA A 145 14.09 -10.55 -9.34
CA ALA A 145 14.78 -9.29 -9.11
C ALA A 145 14.96 -8.46 -10.40
N ASP A 146 15.09 -9.12 -11.54
CA ASP A 146 15.22 -8.53 -12.88
C ASP A 146 13.91 -7.97 -13.44
N GLN A 147 12.77 -8.24 -12.81
CA GLN A 147 11.49 -7.61 -13.16
C GLN A 147 11.24 -6.28 -12.44
N TRP A 148 11.95 -5.99 -11.36
CA TRP A 148 11.92 -4.64 -10.80
C TRP A 148 12.58 -3.68 -11.81
N PRO A 149 11.94 -2.55 -12.19
CA PRO A 149 12.53 -1.66 -13.18
C PRO A 149 13.94 -1.21 -12.74
N PRO A 150 14.90 -1.10 -13.67
CA PRO A 150 16.31 -0.91 -13.31
C PRO A 150 16.60 0.43 -12.62
N ASP A 151 15.78 1.45 -12.88
CA ASP A 151 15.92 2.80 -12.33
C ASP A 151 14.55 3.50 -12.22
N ARG A 152 14.55 4.70 -11.63
CA ARG A 152 13.32 5.50 -11.43
C ARG A 152 12.67 5.96 -12.73
N SER A 153 13.44 6.15 -13.81
CA SER A 153 12.88 6.54 -15.11
C SER A 153 12.09 5.39 -15.74
N ALA A 154 12.68 4.19 -15.75
CA ALA A 154 12.00 2.98 -16.21
C ALA A 154 10.78 2.64 -15.33
N PHE A 155 10.86 2.94 -14.03
CA PHE A 155 9.72 2.82 -13.13
C PHE A 155 8.59 3.77 -13.51
N GLU A 156 8.88 5.04 -13.79
CA GLU A 156 7.88 6.03 -14.18
C GLU A 156 7.14 5.59 -15.45
N ASP A 157 7.89 5.18 -16.48
CA ASP A 157 7.32 4.65 -17.73
C ASP A 157 6.40 3.43 -17.47
N TYR A 158 6.88 2.48 -16.66
CA TYR A 158 6.09 1.30 -16.25
C TYR A 158 4.81 1.70 -15.51
N PHE A 159 4.93 2.62 -14.55
CA PHE A 159 3.85 2.99 -13.64
C PHE A 159 2.77 3.76 -14.39
N GLU A 160 3.14 4.75 -15.21
CA GLU A 160 2.22 5.50 -16.06
C GLU A 160 1.50 4.59 -17.06
N ALA A 161 2.23 3.69 -17.73
CA ALA A 161 1.62 2.69 -18.60
C ALA A 161 0.61 1.81 -17.83
N GLY A 162 0.95 1.41 -16.59
CA GLY A 162 0.04 0.67 -15.72
C GLY A 162 -1.22 1.46 -15.32
N LEU A 163 -1.08 2.75 -14.99
CA LEU A 163 -2.21 3.64 -14.69
C LEU A 163 -3.20 3.71 -15.86
N THR A 164 -2.72 3.69 -17.11
CA THR A 164 -3.62 3.70 -18.29
C THR A 164 -4.50 2.44 -18.38
N ARG A 165 -4.00 1.29 -17.90
CA ARG A 165 -4.68 -0.02 -17.97
C ARG A 165 -5.63 -0.29 -16.80
N LEU A 166 -5.65 0.59 -15.80
CA LEU A 166 -6.57 0.47 -14.68
C LEU A 166 -8.02 0.60 -15.16
N SER A 167 -8.90 -0.16 -14.53
CA SER A 167 -10.34 -0.12 -14.77
C SER A 167 -11.09 -0.56 -13.51
N VAL A 168 -11.94 0.34 -13.00
CA VAL A 168 -12.78 0.04 -11.82
C VAL A 168 -14.11 -0.56 -12.24
N ASP A 169 -14.22 -1.88 -12.13
CA ASP A 169 -15.48 -2.60 -12.33
C ASP A 169 -16.43 -2.44 -11.11
N PRO A 170 -17.71 -2.87 -11.21
CA PRO A 170 -18.65 -2.79 -10.10
C PRO A 170 -18.22 -3.55 -8.84
N ALA A 171 -17.51 -4.66 -8.98
CA ALA A 171 -17.03 -5.45 -7.83
C ALA A 171 -15.90 -4.72 -7.10
N ALA A 172 -14.91 -4.20 -7.82
CA ALA A 172 -13.84 -3.37 -7.28
C ALA A 172 -14.40 -2.11 -6.58
N ARG A 173 -15.42 -1.46 -7.20
CA ARG A 173 -16.10 -0.32 -6.57
C ARG A 173 -16.81 -0.70 -5.29
N LYS A 174 -17.49 -1.85 -5.25
CA LYS A 174 -18.13 -2.34 -4.03
C LYS A 174 -17.10 -2.62 -2.93
N LEU A 175 -16.00 -3.30 -3.25
CA LEU A 175 -14.92 -3.56 -2.29
C LEU A 175 -14.31 -2.26 -1.73
N ALA A 176 -14.10 -1.27 -2.60
CA ALA A 176 -13.67 0.06 -2.18
C ALA A 176 -14.68 0.73 -1.24
N GLN A 177 -15.97 0.63 -1.55
CA GLN A 177 -17.03 1.18 -0.69
C GLN A 177 -17.07 0.49 0.67
N ASP A 178 -17.07 -0.84 0.70
CA ASP A 178 -17.08 -1.62 1.93
C ASP A 178 -15.82 -1.33 2.79
N LEU A 179 -14.66 -1.14 2.15
CA LEU A 179 -13.40 -0.77 2.82
C LEU A 179 -13.46 0.65 3.40
N LEU A 180 -14.00 1.60 2.65
CA LEU A 180 -14.04 3.01 3.02
C LEU A 180 -15.19 3.35 3.96
N TYR A 181 -16.22 2.53 4.02
CA TYR A 181 -17.41 2.69 4.88
C TYR A 181 -17.68 1.40 5.67
N PRO A 182 -16.76 0.98 6.57
CA PRO A 182 -16.92 -0.24 7.34
C PRO A 182 -18.13 -0.12 8.26
N GLU A 183 -19.08 -1.04 8.09
CA GLU A 183 -20.28 -1.15 8.94
C GLU A 183 -19.95 -1.82 10.27
N ASN A 184 -19.00 -2.76 10.23
CA ASN A 184 -18.55 -3.55 11.37
C ASN A 184 -17.16 -3.08 11.81
N GLY A 185 -17.02 -2.71 13.09
CA GLY A 185 -15.74 -2.31 13.66
C GLY A 185 -15.90 -1.49 14.94
N PRO A 186 -14.83 -1.38 15.75
CA PRO A 186 -14.86 -0.60 16.97
C PRO A 186 -15.12 0.89 16.66
N GLY A 187 -15.81 1.61 17.56
CA GLY A 187 -16.28 2.98 17.30
C GLY A 187 -15.18 3.97 16.89
N TRP A 188 -13.96 3.80 17.41
CA TRP A 188 -12.80 4.63 17.04
C TRP A 188 -12.41 4.49 15.57
N LEU A 189 -12.55 3.30 14.96
CA LEU A 189 -12.27 3.08 13.54
C LEU A 189 -13.25 3.88 12.70
N ARG A 190 -14.55 3.77 13.02
CA ARG A 190 -15.62 4.51 12.32
C ARG A 190 -15.42 6.02 12.42
N PHE A 191 -14.90 6.50 13.55
CA PHE A 191 -14.54 7.91 13.76
C PHE A 191 -13.36 8.37 12.88
N SER A 192 -12.35 7.52 12.63
CA SER A 192 -11.22 7.88 11.77
C SER A 192 -11.51 7.77 10.26
N MET A 193 -12.52 6.99 9.86
CA MET A 193 -12.80 6.73 8.44
C MET A 193 -13.10 7.96 7.56
N PRO A 194 -13.83 9.00 8.01
CA PRO A 194 -13.99 10.22 7.21
C PRO A 194 -12.66 10.85 6.79
N LEU A 195 -11.67 10.88 7.69
CA LEU A 195 -10.33 11.38 7.41
C LEU A 195 -9.59 10.43 6.44
N ALA A 196 -9.64 9.12 6.69
CA ALA A 196 -9.03 8.13 5.80
C ALA A 196 -9.57 8.23 4.37
N ARG A 197 -10.90 8.36 4.20
CA ARG A 197 -11.56 8.60 2.91
C ARG A 197 -11.10 9.88 2.25
N PHE A 198 -10.98 10.95 3.03
CA PHE A 198 -10.56 12.25 2.54
C PHE A 198 -9.11 12.23 2.02
N LEU A 199 -8.19 11.64 2.79
CA LEU A 199 -6.79 11.46 2.40
C LEU A 199 -6.67 10.54 1.19
N THR A 200 -7.39 9.42 1.20
CA THR A 200 -7.43 8.48 0.07
C THR A 200 -7.85 9.14 -1.23
N ALA A 201 -8.95 9.91 -1.20
CA ALA A 201 -9.41 10.65 -2.37
C ALA A 201 -8.46 11.80 -2.76
N GLY A 202 -7.77 12.45 -1.82
CA GLY A 202 -6.81 13.51 -2.13
C GLY A 202 -5.49 13.01 -2.71
N LEU A 203 -5.11 11.77 -2.40
CA LEU A 203 -3.84 11.18 -2.82
C LEU A 203 -3.95 10.34 -4.11
N LEU A 204 -5.17 9.97 -4.53
CA LEU A 204 -5.39 9.20 -5.75
C LEU A 204 -5.21 10.06 -7.03
N PRO A 205 -4.70 9.48 -8.13
CA PRO A 205 -4.79 10.10 -9.44
C PRO A 205 -6.24 10.46 -9.79
N PRO A 206 -6.52 11.64 -10.41
CA PRO A 206 -7.87 12.13 -10.66
C PRO A 206 -8.78 11.11 -11.38
N ARG A 207 -8.26 10.46 -12.43
CA ARG A 207 -9.00 9.44 -13.19
C ARG A 207 -9.44 8.28 -12.31
N VAL A 208 -8.52 7.71 -11.52
CA VAL A 208 -8.82 6.56 -10.64
C VAL A 208 -9.84 6.95 -9.57
N ARG A 209 -9.70 8.16 -9.00
CA ARG A 209 -10.65 8.72 -8.04
C ARG A 209 -12.06 8.83 -8.60
N GLU A 210 -12.20 9.28 -9.83
CA GLU A 210 -13.47 9.40 -10.55
C GLU A 210 -14.08 8.03 -10.84
N GLU A 211 -13.28 7.05 -11.29
CA GLU A 211 -13.75 5.68 -11.54
C GLU A 211 -14.30 4.98 -10.27
N PHE A 212 -13.69 5.27 -9.11
CA PHE A 212 -14.21 4.85 -7.79
C PHE A 212 -15.38 5.70 -7.27
N ARG A 213 -15.77 6.77 -7.97
CA ARG A 213 -16.85 7.70 -7.58
C ARG A 213 -16.60 8.38 -6.23
N LEU A 214 -15.34 8.69 -5.93
CA LEU A 214 -14.99 9.45 -4.74
C LEU A 214 -15.19 10.95 -5.03
N GLU A 215 -16.21 11.54 -4.42
CA GLU A 215 -16.52 12.96 -4.61
C GLU A 215 -15.31 13.85 -4.33
N TRP A 216 -14.99 14.73 -5.28
CA TRP A 216 -13.91 15.68 -5.13
C TRP A 216 -14.26 17.03 -5.75
N SER A 217 -13.97 18.11 -5.03
CA SER A 217 -14.29 19.47 -5.45
C SER A 217 -13.11 20.40 -5.14
N ASN A 218 -13.08 21.57 -5.78
CA ASN A 218 -12.04 22.58 -5.53
C ASN A 218 -11.93 22.98 -4.05
N ARG A 219 -13.04 22.94 -3.29
CA ARG A 219 -13.03 23.19 -1.84
C ARG A 219 -12.35 22.05 -1.07
N ARG A 220 -12.55 20.80 -1.50
CA ARG A 220 -11.88 19.62 -0.90
C ARG A 220 -10.39 19.62 -1.22
N GLU A 221 -10.02 19.97 -2.45
CA GLU A 221 -8.62 20.17 -2.88
C GLU A 221 -7.90 21.16 -1.96
N ARG A 222 -8.43 22.38 -1.79
CA ARG A 222 -7.83 23.40 -0.90
C ARG A 222 -7.70 22.93 0.54
N ARG A 223 -8.70 22.22 1.07
CA ARG A 223 -8.65 21.66 2.43
C ARG A 223 -7.60 20.57 2.57
N PHE A 224 -7.44 19.75 1.53
CA PHE A 224 -6.45 18.69 1.49
C PHE A 224 -5.04 19.28 1.47
N GLU A 225 -4.79 20.29 0.64
CA GLU A 225 -3.50 21.01 0.62
C GLU A 225 -3.17 21.66 1.97
N VAL A 226 -4.15 22.30 2.62
CA VAL A 226 -3.96 22.83 3.98
C VAL A 226 -3.65 21.72 4.99
N LEU A 227 -4.38 20.61 4.95
CA LEU A 227 -4.15 19.47 5.83
C LEU A 227 -2.74 18.89 5.64
N MET A 228 -2.28 18.71 4.40
CA MET A 228 -0.95 18.19 4.10
C MET A 228 0.14 19.16 4.56
N ARG A 229 -0.01 20.48 4.34
CA ARG A 229 0.91 21.50 4.85
C ARG A 229 0.97 21.51 6.38
N MET A 230 -0.17 21.42 7.05
CA MET A 230 -0.20 21.32 8.52
C MET A 230 0.48 20.03 8.99
N THR A 231 0.27 18.92 8.29
CA THR A 231 0.93 17.65 8.60
C THR A 231 2.45 17.75 8.43
N ALA A 232 2.93 18.39 7.35
CA ALA A 232 4.35 18.66 7.12
C ALA A 232 5.00 19.50 8.23
N VAL A 233 4.24 20.37 8.88
CA VAL A 233 4.73 21.15 10.04
C VAL A 233 4.65 20.31 11.33
N VAL A 234 3.54 19.63 11.60
CA VAL A 234 3.31 19.01 12.90
C VAL A 234 4.00 17.66 13.01
N TYR A 235 3.88 16.80 12.01
CA TYR A 235 4.31 15.40 12.09
C TYR A 235 5.82 15.24 12.33
N PRO A 236 6.75 15.94 11.63
CA PRO A 236 8.18 15.79 11.89
C PRO A 236 8.63 16.20 13.30
N ARG A 237 7.81 17.00 14.01
CA ARG A 237 8.08 17.44 15.39
C ARG A 237 7.60 16.43 16.44
N LEU A 238 6.87 15.39 16.04
CA LEU A 238 6.43 14.36 16.96
C LEU A 238 7.62 13.50 17.43
N PRO A 239 7.63 13.06 18.71
CA PRO A 239 8.65 12.14 19.20
C PRO A 239 8.75 10.89 18.33
N GLU A 240 9.97 10.43 18.06
CA GLU A 240 10.22 9.27 17.21
C GLU A 240 9.44 8.02 17.64
N ARG A 241 9.35 7.77 18.95
CA ARG A 241 8.56 6.64 19.51
C ARG A 241 7.09 6.62 19.04
N MET A 242 6.50 7.79 18.78
CA MET A 242 5.13 7.90 18.28
C MET A 242 5.10 7.66 16.77
N ARG A 243 6.04 8.27 16.03
CA ARG A 243 6.16 8.13 14.57
C ARG A 243 6.43 6.69 14.15
N HIS A 244 7.28 5.97 14.88
CA HIS A 244 7.67 4.58 14.62
C HIS A 244 6.82 3.56 15.39
N GLY A 245 5.80 4.01 16.13
CA GLY A 245 5.02 3.15 17.04
C GLY A 245 4.33 1.99 16.34
N PHE A 246 3.77 2.21 15.14
CA PHE A 246 3.06 1.16 14.41
C PHE A 246 4.00 0.07 13.85
N ARG A 247 5.20 0.47 13.38
CA ARG A 247 6.26 -0.49 13.01
C ARG A 247 6.63 -1.37 14.19
N ASN A 248 6.91 -0.76 15.34
CA ASN A 248 7.29 -1.49 16.55
C ASN A 248 6.19 -2.45 16.98
N TYR A 249 4.93 -2.00 16.99
CA TYR A 249 3.76 -2.84 17.27
C TYR A 249 3.71 -4.08 16.35
N CYS A 250 3.90 -3.90 15.04
CA CYS A 250 3.84 -5.03 14.10
C CYS A 250 4.97 -6.04 14.32
N LEU A 251 6.19 -5.57 14.58
CA LEU A 251 7.35 -6.43 14.82
C LEU A 251 7.22 -7.19 16.15
N THR A 252 6.82 -6.54 17.25
CA THR A 252 6.59 -7.23 18.53
C THR A 252 5.52 -8.32 18.43
N GLN A 253 4.48 -8.11 17.60
CA GLN A 253 3.44 -9.11 17.38
C GLN A 253 3.92 -10.34 16.61
N LEU A 254 5.04 -10.26 15.88
CA LEU A 254 5.68 -11.43 15.28
C LEU A 254 6.41 -12.27 16.33
N ASP A 255 7.10 -11.61 17.27
CA ASP A 255 7.87 -12.29 18.32
C ASP A 255 6.95 -13.04 19.31
N ALA A 256 5.83 -12.42 19.68
CA ALA A 256 4.83 -13.04 20.56
C ALA A 256 4.22 -14.32 19.95
N LYS A 257 4.15 -14.42 18.62
CA LYS A 257 3.63 -15.59 17.91
C LYS A 257 4.70 -16.64 17.57
N ALA A 258 5.97 -16.30 17.65
CA ALA A 258 7.07 -17.25 17.49
C ALA A 258 7.36 -18.04 18.78
N THR A 259 6.89 -17.52 19.92
CA THR A 259 7.08 -18.09 21.27
C THR A 259 5.86 -18.89 21.76
N ALA A 260 4.78 -18.93 20.98
CA ALA A 260 3.51 -19.61 21.26
C ALA A 260 3.30 -20.77 20.28
#